data_AF-A0A962EWH0-F1
#
_entry.id   AF-A0A962EWH0-F1
#
_cell.length_a   1.000
_cell.length_b   1.000
_cell.length_c   1.000
_cell.angle_alpha   90.00
_cell.angle_beta   90.00
_cell.angle_gamma   90.00
#
_symmetry.space_group_name_H-M   'P 1'
#
loop_
_entity.id
_entity.type
_entity.pdbx_description
1 polymer ?
#
loop_
_entity_poly.entity_id
_entity_poly.type
_entity_poly.pdbx_seq_one_letter_code
_entity_poly.pdbx_strand_id
1 'polypeptide(L)'
;MSGAGDSKNRTNIPPETLFFGETLAVTGDAPGSRAADELASAPGLPFDLDQAGESRPQAVAKEVTNSGGAAPPPTASLNAGHRDRLRQRFLNGGADAMPDYELLEMVLFTALPRRDTKTLAKKLLARFGTFAAVLHAPPGRLTEIEGVGDGVVAHLKVVRAAGLRMMKSELISQPALSSTSDVVNYLRAAQGYETREQFRILFLDKKNKLIADEIQGQGTVDHTPVYVREVVKRSLELAATAIILVHNHPSGDTTPSRADIDMTRMIADAARPLNITIHDHIIVGRAGHTSFRALKLI
;
A
#
# COMPACT_ATOMS: atom_id res chain seq x y z
N MET A 1 -14.59 79.77 30.97
CA MET A 1 -13.89 78.84 30.06
C MET A 1 -14.74 77.58 30.03
N SER A 2 -15.75 77.48 29.16
CA SER A 2 -15.69 76.85 27.80
C SER A 2 -15.18 75.41 27.88
N GLY A 3 -15.81 74.35 27.38
CA GLY A 3 -16.96 74.07 26.51
C GLY A 3 -16.97 72.52 26.38
N ALA A 4 -18.11 71.83 26.30
CA ALA A 4 -19.01 71.66 25.15
C ALA A 4 -18.68 70.45 24.24
N GLY A 5 -19.73 69.66 23.93
CA GLY A 5 -19.86 68.64 22.87
C GLY A 5 -19.94 67.21 23.41
N ASP A 6 -21.06 66.49 23.54
CA ASP A 6 -22.33 66.35 22.78
C ASP A 6 -22.22 65.79 21.35
N SER A 7 -23.23 64.99 20.98
CA SER A 7 -23.53 64.30 19.69
C SER A 7 -23.17 62.80 19.66
N LYS A 8 -24.05 61.88 20.06
CA LYS A 8 -25.16 61.27 19.27
C LYS A 8 -24.75 60.81 17.86
N ASN A 9 -24.79 59.49 17.63
CA ASN A 9 -25.57 58.97 16.50
C ASN A 9 -26.07 57.55 16.79
N ARG A 10 -27.40 57.43 16.91
CA ARG A 10 -28.14 56.17 16.81
C ARG A 10 -28.60 56.06 15.35
N THR A 11 -28.34 54.94 14.71
CA THR A 11 -29.24 54.43 13.68
C THR A 11 -29.54 52.97 13.98
N ASN A 12 -30.83 52.68 13.86
CA ASN A 12 -31.56 51.49 14.23
C ASN A 12 -32.17 50.94 12.92
N ILE A 13 -32.67 49.69 12.97
CA ILE A 13 -33.61 49.01 12.02
C ILE A 13 -32.93 48.13 10.93
N PRO A 14 -33.43 46.90 10.62
CA PRO A 14 -34.21 45.92 11.40
C PRO A 14 -33.67 44.47 11.35
N PRO A 15 -34.26 43.52 12.11
CA PRO A 15 -34.06 42.08 11.94
C PRO A 15 -35.11 41.48 10.97
N GLU A 16 -34.72 40.58 10.07
CA GLU A 16 -35.67 39.76 9.31
C GLU A 16 -35.53 38.27 9.66
N THR A 17 -36.45 37.85 10.52
CA THR A 17 -37.47 36.80 10.35
C THR A 17 -37.08 35.44 9.74
N LEU A 18 -37.10 34.45 10.63
CA LEU A 18 -37.34 33.01 10.42
C LEU A 18 -38.72 32.74 9.79
N PHE A 19 -38.82 31.80 8.86
CA PHE A 19 -40.01 30.93 8.73
C PHE A 19 -39.64 29.49 8.32
N PHE A 20 -40.21 28.57 9.10
CA PHE A 20 -40.58 27.16 8.88
C PHE A 20 -40.55 26.69 7.41
N GLY A 21 -40.12 25.48 7.05
CA GLY A 21 -40.15 24.22 7.77
C GLY A 21 -40.83 23.21 6.84
N GLU A 22 -40.24 22.03 6.63
CA GLU A 22 -41.03 20.81 6.41
C GLU A 22 -40.19 19.55 6.59
N THR A 23 -40.69 18.76 7.52
CA THR A 23 -40.32 17.41 7.88
C THR A 23 -40.89 16.47 6.83
N LEU A 24 -40.10 15.54 6.28
CA LEU A 24 -40.66 14.31 5.74
C LEU A 24 -39.85 13.13 6.28
N ALA A 25 -40.42 12.53 7.33
CA ALA A 25 -40.14 11.16 7.70
C ALA A 25 -40.78 10.25 6.65
N VAL A 26 -40.00 9.32 6.11
CA VAL A 26 -40.53 8.12 5.47
C VAL A 26 -40.01 6.91 6.24
N THR A 27 -40.99 6.17 6.71
CA THR A 27 -41.01 4.92 7.47
C THR A 27 -40.76 3.70 6.57
N GLY A 28 -40.27 2.62 7.18
CA GLY A 28 -40.35 1.24 6.68
C GLY A 28 -39.20 0.84 5.75
N ASP A 29 -38.63 -0.36 5.81
CA ASP A 29 -39.09 -1.58 6.44
C ASP A 29 -37.88 -2.52 6.56
N ALA A 30 -37.79 -3.25 7.67
CA ALA A 30 -36.80 -4.30 7.89
C ALA A 30 -37.53 -5.64 7.92
N PRO A 31 -37.08 -6.67 7.19
CA PRO A 31 -37.35 -8.03 7.57
C PRO A 31 -36.10 -8.61 8.23
N GLY A 32 -36.22 -8.87 9.53
CA GLY A 32 -35.44 -9.91 10.17
C GLY A 32 -35.91 -11.29 9.72
N SER A 33 -34.99 -12.26 9.68
CA SER A 33 -35.02 -13.46 10.52
C SER A 33 -34.41 -14.68 9.84
N ARG A 34 -33.53 -15.33 10.62
CA ARG A 34 -33.39 -16.79 10.81
C ARG A 34 -33.18 -17.68 9.57
N ALA A 35 -32.01 -18.32 9.55
CA ALA A 35 -31.95 -19.77 9.76
C ALA A 35 -30.50 -20.16 10.12
N ALA A 36 -30.31 -20.54 11.38
CA ALA A 36 -29.30 -21.50 11.77
C ALA A 36 -29.88 -22.91 11.56
N ASP A 37 -28.98 -23.87 11.54
CA ASP A 37 -29.18 -25.30 11.72
C ASP A 37 -29.72 -26.13 10.54
N GLU A 38 -28.88 -27.09 10.19
CA GLU A 38 -29.17 -28.52 10.24
C GLU A 38 -28.98 -29.23 8.90
N LEU A 39 -27.86 -29.95 8.74
CA LEU A 39 -27.92 -31.32 8.24
C LEU A 39 -26.67 -32.11 8.61
N ALA A 40 -26.92 -33.09 9.45
CA ALA A 40 -26.01 -34.08 9.97
C ALA A 40 -25.78 -35.24 8.99
N SER A 41 -24.64 -35.91 9.18
CA SER A 41 -24.50 -37.37 9.30
C SER A 41 -24.73 -38.29 8.09
N ALA A 42 -23.59 -38.78 7.56
CA ALA A 42 -23.18 -40.22 7.37
C ALA A 42 -24.02 -41.13 6.43
N PRO A 43 -23.50 -42.25 5.86
CA PRO A 43 -22.64 -43.32 6.47
C PRO A 43 -21.38 -43.67 5.61
N GLY A 44 -20.31 -44.38 6.03
CA GLY A 44 -20.19 -45.71 6.66
C GLY A 44 -20.60 -46.79 5.64
N LEU A 45 -19.81 -47.74 5.11
CA LEU A 45 -18.78 -48.72 5.55
C LEU A 45 -18.36 -49.53 4.25
N PRO A 46 -17.62 -50.67 4.26
CA PRO A 46 -16.69 -51.32 5.22
C PRO A 46 -15.28 -51.57 4.59
N PHE A 47 -14.18 -51.70 5.35
CA PHE A 47 -13.56 -52.94 5.88
C PHE A 47 -13.55 -54.18 4.98
N ASP A 48 -12.35 -54.64 4.59
CA ASP A 48 -11.92 -56.03 4.79
C ASP A 48 -10.39 -56.18 4.76
N LEU A 49 -9.85 -56.77 5.83
CA LEU A 49 -8.57 -57.46 5.92
C LEU A 49 -8.87 -58.94 5.66
N ASP A 50 -8.05 -59.66 4.89
CA ASP A 50 -7.12 -60.67 5.42
C ASP A 50 -6.45 -61.51 4.30
N GLN A 51 -5.20 -61.93 4.56
CA GLN A 51 -4.51 -63.16 4.12
C GLN A 51 -4.42 -63.54 2.62
N ALA A 52 -3.39 -64.18 2.06
CA ALA A 52 -2.09 -64.71 2.45
C ALA A 52 -1.37 -65.10 1.13
N GLY A 53 -0.06 -65.32 1.13
CA GLY A 53 0.57 -66.00 -0.02
C GLY A 53 2.06 -65.75 -0.20
N GLU A 54 2.86 -66.57 0.45
CA GLU A 54 4.31 -66.72 0.28
C GLU A 54 4.69 -67.12 -1.16
N SER A 55 5.80 -66.58 -1.67
CA SER A 55 6.82 -67.38 -2.39
C SER A 55 8.05 -66.55 -2.73
N ARG A 56 9.17 -66.85 -2.06
CA ARG A 56 10.53 -66.56 -2.53
C ARG A 56 10.88 -67.47 -3.71
N PRO A 57 11.70 -67.00 -4.65
CA PRO A 57 12.67 -67.87 -5.30
C PRO A 57 14.11 -67.49 -4.93
N GLN A 58 14.96 -68.51 -5.03
CA GLN A 58 16.30 -68.64 -4.51
C GLN A 58 17.35 -67.86 -5.30
N ALA A 59 18.41 -67.50 -4.59
CA ALA A 59 19.65 -66.98 -5.12
C ALA A 59 20.34 -68.00 -6.04
N VAL A 60 20.81 -67.53 -7.20
CA VAL A 60 21.83 -68.20 -8.00
C VAL A 60 23.03 -67.27 -8.05
N ALA A 61 24.14 -67.72 -7.47
CA ALA A 61 25.43 -67.06 -7.54
C ALA A 61 26.00 -67.16 -8.97
N LYS A 62 26.47 -66.05 -9.52
CA LYS A 62 27.48 -66.03 -10.59
C LYS A 62 28.59 -65.07 -10.20
N GLU A 63 29.80 -65.60 -10.25
CA GLU A 63 31.04 -64.95 -9.87
C GLU A 63 31.62 -64.14 -11.04
N VAL A 64 31.91 -62.87 -10.73
CA VAL A 64 32.99 -61.97 -11.18
C VAL A 64 33.37 -61.91 -12.68
N THR A 65 33.15 -60.72 -13.27
CA THR A 65 34.22 -60.02 -14.02
C THR A 65 34.24 -58.54 -13.63
N ASN A 66 35.38 -58.13 -13.08
CA ASN A 66 35.71 -56.77 -12.68
C ASN A 66 35.90 -55.88 -13.93
N SER A 67 35.06 -54.87 -14.12
CA SER A 67 35.34 -53.75 -15.01
C SER A 67 34.97 -52.45 -14.29
N GLY A 68 35.90 -51.49 -14.36
CA GLY A 68 36.00 -50.34 -13.46
C GLY A 68 34.70 -49.59 -13.24
N GLY A 69 34.30 -49.50 -11.97
CA GLY A 69 33.25 -48.60 -11.51
C GLY A 69 33.69 -47.17 -11.72
N ALA A 70 33.23 -46.55 -12.80
CA ALA A 70 33.10 -45.11 -12.85
C ALA A 70 32.21 -44.70 -11.68
N ALA A 71 32.71 -43.80 -10.84
CA ALA A 71 31.91 -43.17 -9.81
C ALA A 71 30.58 -42.69 -10.42
N PRO A 72 29.43 -42.85 -9.73
CA PRO A 72 28.19 -42.30 -10.22
C PRO A 72 28.41 -40.82 -10.56
N PRO A 73 27.92 -40.32 -11.72
CA PRO A 73 28.11 -38.93 -12.08
C PRO A 73 27.63 -38.06 -10.91
N PRO A 74 28.36 -36.97 -10.59
CA PRO A 74 27.94 -36.07 -9.52
C PRO A 74 26.49 -35.70 -9.82
N THR A 75 25.59 -35.97 -8.88
CA THR A 75 24.17 -35.63 -8.99
C THR A 75 24.11 -34.19 -9.47
N ALA A 76 23.72 -33.99 -10.74
CA ALA A 76 23.56 -32.66 -11.30
C ALA A 76 22.65 -31.93 -10.32
N SER A 77 23.17 -30.87 -9.68
CA SER A 77 22.42 -30.18 -8.63
C SER A 77 21.04 -29.86 -9.21
N LEU A 78 19.97 -30.15 -8.48
CA LEU A 78 18.58 -29.88 -8.90
C LEU A 78 18.34 -28.41 -9.33
N ASN A 79 19.32 -27.54 -9.04
CA ASN A 79 19.38 -26.13 -9.36
C ASN A 79 20.03 -25.81 -10.72
N ALA A 80 20.62 -26.78 -11.42
CA ALA A 80 21.22 -26.57 -12.75
C ALA A 80 20.13 -26.13 -13.74
N GLY A 81 20.30 -24.92 -14.30
CA GLY A 81 19.35 -24.31 -15.24
C GLY A 81 18.05 -23.77 -14.63
N HIS A 82 17.82 -23.83 -13.31
CA HIS A 82 16.61 -23.27 -12.68
C HIS A 82 16.46 -21.77 -12.97
N ARG A 83 17.54 -21.02 -12.83
CA ARG A 83 17.58 -19.59 -13.14
C ARG A 83 17.24 -19.31 -14.59
N ASP A 84 17.73 -20.12 -15.52
CA ASP A 84 17.47 -19.95 -16.95
C ASP A 84 16.04 -20.30 -17.31
N ARG A 85 15.48 -21.38 -16.73
CA ARG A 85 14.05 -21.72 -16.88
C ARG A 85 13.15 -20.59 -16.40
N LEU A 86 13.43 -20.01 -15.24
CA LEU A 86 12.68 -18.86 -14.70
C LEU A 86 12.80 -17.63 -15.62
N ARG A 87 14.01 -17.32 -16.11
CA ARG A 87 14.21 -16.23 -17.07
C ARG A 87 13.41 -16.45 -18.35
N GLN A 88 13.45 -17.64 -18.93
CA GLN A 88 12.69 -17.97 -20.14
C GLN A 88 11.18 -17.86 -19.90
N ARG A 89 10.69 -18.36 -18.76
CA ARG A 89 9.28 -18.22 -18.39
C ARG A 89 8.85 -16.77 -18.29
N PHE A 90 9.66 -15.91 -17.64
CA PHE A 90 9.40 -14.48 -17.55
C PHE A 90 9.47 -13.77 -18.92
N LEU A 91 10.45 -14.10 -19.76
CA LEU A 91 10.57 -13.50 -21.10
C LEU A 91 9.41 -13.88 -22.02
N ASN A 92 8.89 -15.11 -21.90
CA ASN A 92 7.79 -15.60 -22.74
C ASN A 92 6.40 -15.19 -22.23
N GLY A 93 6.22 -15.13 -20.90
CA GLY A 93 4.91 -14.95 -20.29
C GLY A 93 4.76 -13.75 -19.35
N GLY A 94 5.81 -12.94 -19.20
CA GLY A 94 5.80 -11.74 -18.36
C GLY A 94 5.62 -12.05 -16.86
N ALA A 95 5.10 -11.06 -16.13
CA ALA A 95 4.83 -11.19 -14.70
C ALA A 95 3.67 -12.15 -14.41
N ASP A 96 2.64 -12.19 -15.26
CA ASP A 96 1.43 -13.02 -15.05
C ASP A 96 1.73 -14.52 -15.12
N ALA A 97 2.79 -14.91 -15.83
CA ALA A 97 3.23 -16.28 -15.86
C ALA A 97 3.96 -16.72 -14.58
N MET A 98 4.24 -15.82 -13.64
CA MET A 98 5.12 -16.03 -12.50
C MET A 98 4.35 -15.88 -11.18
N PRO A 99 4.35 -16.89 -10.29
CA PRO A 99 3.89 -16.67 -8.93
C PRO A 99 4.83 -15.70 -8.18
N ASP A 100 4.30 -14.97 -7.20
CA ASP A 100 5.04 -13.96 -6.42
C ASP A 100 6.40 -14.43 -5.90
N TYR A 101 6.49 -15.68 -5.42
CA TYR A 101 7.74 -16.22 -4.89
C TYR A 101 8.79 -16.41 -5.98
N GLU A 102 8.40 -16.77 -7.21
CA GLU A 102 9.32 -16.93 -8.35
C GLU A 102 9.77 -15.57 -8.89
N LEU A 103 8.87 -14.59 -8.90
CA LEU A 103 9.23 -13.22 -9.26
C LEU A 103 10.24 -12.64 -8.23
N LEU A 104 10.01 -12.91 -6.94
CA LEU A 104 10.93 -12.50 -5.89
C LEU A 104 12.27 -13.25 -5.96
N GLU A 105 12.27 -14.54 -6.32
CA GLU A 105 13.50 -15.29 -6.62
C GLU A 105 14.33 -14.58 -7.68
N MET A 106 13.68 -14.16 -8.77
CA MET A 106 14.35 -13.47 -9.88
C MET A 106 14.98 -12.15 -9.45
N VAL A 107 14.27 -11.35 -8.63
CA VAL A 107 14.84 -10.14 -8.02
C VAL A 107 16.08 -10.50 -7.19
N LEU A 108 16.00 -11.54 -6.36
CA LEU A 108 17.11 -11.93 -5.47
C LEU A 108 18.33 -12.50 -6.21
N PHE A 109 18.19 -13.01 -7.45
CA PHE A 109 19.30 -13.60 -8.19
C PHE A 109 20.49 -12.66 -8.37
N THR A 110 20.23 -11.36 -8.54
CA THR A 110 21.26 -10.33 -8.73
C THR A 110 22.02 -10.05 -7.44
N ALA A 111 21.31 -10.04 -6.30
CA ALA A 111 21.92 -9.82 -4.99
C ALA A 111 22.64 -11.08 -4.46
N LEU A 112 22.21 -12.27 -4.86
CA LEU A 112 22.72 -13.56 -4.37
C LEU A 112 23.07 -14.50 -5.53
N PRO A 113 24.14 -14.23 -6.31
CA PRO A 113 24.44 -14.96 -7.55
C PRO A 113 24.75 -16.45 -7.35
N ARG A 114 25.24 -16.85 -6.16
CA ARG A 114 25.72 -18.23 -5.87
C ARG A 114 24.91 -18.96 -4.82
N ARG A 115 23.74 -18.45 -4.43
CA ARG A 115 22.87 -19.08 -3.42
C ARG A 115 21.54 -19.48 -4.03
N ASP A 116 20.91 -20.48 -3.43
CA ASP A 116 19.49 -20.77 -3.65
C ASP A 116 18.65 -19.64 -3.04
N THR A 117 17.88 -18.95 -3.88
CA THR A 117 17.02 -17.83 -3.48
C THR A 117 15.58 -18.26 -3.25
N LYS A 118 15.17 -19.48 -3.63
CA LYS A 118 13.80 -19.99 -3.48
C LYS A 118 13.38 -20.03 -2.03
N THR A 119 14.23 -20.62 -1.19
CA THR A 119 13.98 -20.71 0.24
C THR A 119 13.88 -19.32 0.87
N LEU A 120 14.75 -18.39 0.46
CA LEU A 120 14.74 -17.02 0.97
C LEU A 120 13.49 -16.23 0.53
N ALA A 121 13.10 -16.33 -0.74
CA ALA A 121 11.89 -15.71 -1.27
C ALA A 121 10.64 -16.18 -0.52
N LYS A 122 10.54 -17.48 -0.27
CA LYS A 122 9.44 -18.05 0.53
C LYS A 122 9.46 -17.57 1.98
N LYS A 123 10.63 -17.50 2.63
CA LYS A 123 10.76 -16.94 3.99
C LYS A 123 10.30 -15.47 4.04
N LEU A 124 10.70 -14.66 3.06
CA LEU A 124 10.29 -13.26 2.94
C LEU A 124 8.78 -13.11 2.78
N LEU A 125 8.17 -13.86 1.86
CA LEU A 125 6.72 -13.83 1.66
C LEU A 125 5.95 -14.37 2.86
N ALA A 126 6.41 -15.45 3.50
CA ALA A 126 5.79 -15.95 4.72
C ALA A 126 5.84 -14.91 5.86
N ARG A 127 6.91 -14.11 5.92
CA ARG A 127 7.09 -13.08 6.95
C ARG A 127 6.27 -11.82 6.72
N PHE A 128 6.18 -11.35 5.47
CA PHE A 128 5.63 -10.05 5.11
C PHE A 128 4.30 -10.12 4.36
N GLY A 129 3.89 -11.31 3.91
CA GLY A 129 2.62 -11.57 3.23
C GLY A 129 2.72 -11.46 1.72
N THR A 130 2.94 -10.24 1.20
CA THR A 130 2.86 -9.96 -0.24
C THR A 130 4.20 -9.50 -0.82
N PHE A 131 4.36 -9.62 -2.15
CA PHE A 131 5.53 -9.08 -2.86
C PHE A 131 5.76 -7.60 -2.55
N ALA A 132 4.68 -6.80 -2.58
CA ALA A 132 4.74 -5.38 -2.24
C ALA A 132 5.19 -5.15 -0.78
N ALA A 133 4.67 -5.92 0.18
CA ALA A 133 5.05 -5.80 1.58
C ALA A 133 6.54 -6.12 1.80
N VAL A 134 7.12 -7.09 1.08
CA VAL A 134 8.56 -7.39 1.11
C VAL A 134 9.38 -6.18 0.65
N LEU A 135 9.02 -5.57 -0.48
CA LEU A 135 9.74 -4.39 -0.99
C LEU A 135 9.65 -3.19 -0.04
N HIS A 136 8.54 -3.04 0.68
CA HIS A 136 8.29 -1.94 1.61
C HIS A 136 8.89 -2.14 3.00
N ALA A 137 9.03 -3.39 3.46
CA ALA A 137 9.47 -3.74 4.82
C ALA A 137 10.72 -2.96 5.28
N PRO A 138 10.72 -2.37 6.49
CA PRO A 138 11.88 -1.61 6.98
C PRO A 138 13.19 -2.42 6.92
N PRO A 139 14.35 -1.79 6.62
CA PRO A 139 15.65 -2.46 6.54
C PRO A 139 15.94 -3.39 7.73
N GLY A 140 15.73 -2.91 8.96
CA GLY A 140 15.95 -3.71 10.17
C GLY A 140 15.03 -4.93 10.29
N ARG A 141 13.83 -4.88 9.71
CA ARG A 141 12.90 -6.03 9.68
C ARG A 141 13.32 -7.06 8.64
N LEU A 142 13.88 -6.62 7.54
CA LEU A 142 14.40 -7.51 6.49
C LEU A 142 15.61 -8.29 7.01
N THR A 143 16.52 -7.65 7.73
CA THR A 143 17.74 -8.28 8.28
C THR A 143 17.47 -9.25 9.43
N GLU A 144 16.26 -9.26 10.02
CA GLU A 144 15.83 -10.33 10.95
C GLU A 144 15.77 -11.70 10.27
N ILE A 145 15.62 -11.75 8.94
CA ILE A 145 15.54 -13.01 8.19
C ILE A 145 16.94 -13.50 7.85
N GLU A 146 17.27 -14.70 8.33
CA GLU A 146 18.53 -15.37 8.01
C GLU A 146 18.76 -15.44 6.49
N GLY A 147 19.93 -14.94 6.06
CA GLY A 147 20.32 -14.87 4.66
C GLY A 147 20.03 -13.53 3.99
N VAL A 148 19.37 -12.59 4.66
CA VAL A 148 19.21 -11.19 4.23
C VAL A 148 20.30 -10.33 4.85
N GLY A 149 21.31 -10.00 4.05
CA GLY A 149 22.30 -8.98 4.39
C GLY A 149 22.05 -7.65 3.67
N ASP A 150 22.90 -6.66 3.93
CA ASP A 150 22.78 -5.31 3.38
C ASP A 150 22.64 -5.26 1.85
N GLY A 151 23.34 -6.15 1.13
CA GLY A 151 23.23 -6.24 -0.33
C GLY A 151 21.84 -6.63 -0.82
N VAL A 152 21.17 -7.56 -0.12
CA VAL A 152 19.78 -7.96 -0.43
C VAL A 152 18.83 -6.82 -0.10
N VAL A 153 19.00 -6.19 1.06
CA VAL A 153 18.20 -5.04 1.48
C VAL A 153 18.30 -3.91 0.45
N ALA A 154 19.52 -3.49 0.11
CA ALA A 154 19.77 -2.45 -0.88
C ALA A 154 19.12 -2.80 -2.23
N HIS A 155 19.25 -4.04 -2.69
CA HIS A 155 18.64 -4.47 -3.95
C HIS A 155 17.11 -4.37 -3.95
N LEU A 156 16.45 -4.86 -2.90
CA LEU A 156 14.99 -4.73 -2.74
C LEU A 156 14.56 -3.25 -2.69
N LYS A 157 15.34 -2.39 -2.03
CA LYS A 157 15.07 -0.94 -1.97
C LYS A 157 15.28 -0.24 -3.29
N VAL A 158 16.25 -0.67 -4.09
CA VAL A 158 16.44 -0.16 -5.47
C VAL A 158 15.22 -0.53 -6.33
N VAL A 159 14.73 -1.77 -6.27
CA VAL A 159 13.53 -2.20 -7.01
C VAL A 159 12.32 -1.36 -6.61
N ARG A 160 12.08 -1.16 -5.30
CA ARG A 160 11.01 -0.27 -4.81
C ARG A 160 11.17 1.15 -5.37
N ALA A 161 12.37 1.72 -5.26
CA ALA A 161 12.65 3.09 -5.68
C ALA A 161 12.47 3.27 -7.19
N ALA A 162 12.84 2.27 -8.00
CA ALA A 162 12.61 2.28 -9.45
C ALA A 162 11.11 2.34 -9.77
N GLY A 163 10.31 1.46 -9.17
CA GLY A 163 8.85 1.46 -9.37
C GLY A 163 8.21 2.79 -8.97
N LEU A 164 8.57 3.35 -7.80
CA LEU A 164 8.07 4.65 -7.36
C LEU A 164 8.45 5.80 -8.30
N ARG A 165 9.68 5.79 -8.85
CA ARG A 165 10.12 6.80 -9.81
C ARG A 165 9.37 6.70 -11.13
N MET A 166 9.06 5.50 -11.60
CA MET A 166 8.25 5.29 -12.81
C MET A 166 6.85 5.89 -12.63
N MET A 167 6.15 5.49 -11.57
CA MET A 167 4.81 6.01 -11.26
C MET A 167 4.80 7.53 -11.09
N LYS A 168 5.79 8.09 -10.39
CA LYS A 168 5.92 9.54 -10.21
C LYS A 168 6.19 10.27 -11.54
N SER A 169 7.00 9.69 -12.42
CA SER A 169 7.31 10.27 -13.73
C SER A 169 6.05 10.37 -14.59
N GLU A 170 5.21 9.35 -14.57
CA GLU A 170 3.92 9.34 -15.27
C GLU A 170 3.01 10.46 -14.75
N LEU A 171 2.90 10.62 -13.42
CA LEU A 171 2.13 11.70 -12.80
C LEU A 171 2.64 13.11 -13.10
N ILE A 172 3.95 13.31 -13.23
CA ILE A 172 4.53 14.62 -13.59
C ILE A 172 4.26 14.95 -15.07
N SER A 173 4.23 13.92 -15.93
CA SER A 173 4.08 14.09 -17.38
C SER A 173 2.68 14.53 -17.81
N GLN A 174 1.67 14.36 -16.94
CA GLN A 174 0.26 14.70 -17.20
C GLN A 174 -0.30 15.60 -16.09
N PRO A 175 -1.45 16.27 -16.30
CA PRO A 175 -2.19 16.88 -15.20
C PRO A 175 -2.51 15.81 -14.13
N ALA A 176 -2.19 16.04 -12.87
CA ALA A 176 -2.43 15.08 -11.79
C ALA A 176 -3.91 14.69 -11.64
N LEU A 177 -4.82 15.59 -12.06
CA LEU A 177 -6.27 15.34 -12.04
C LEU A 177 -6.80 14.63 -13.30
N SER A 178 -5.94 14.27 -14.27
CA SER A 178 -6.40 13.50 -15.45
C SER A 178 -6.80 12.07 -15.07
N SER A 179 -6.29 11.54 -13.96
CA SER A 179 -6.60 10.21 -13.45
C SER A 179 -6.46 10.17 -11.92
N THR A 180 -7.60 10.27 -11.21
CA THR A 180 -7.63 10.12 -9.74
C THR A 180 -7.08 8.77 -9.30
N SER A 181 -7.29 7.71 -10.11
CA SER A 181 -6.74 6.38 -9.87
C SER A 181 -5.22 6.37 -9.86
N ASP A 182 -4.55 7.09 -10.77
CA ASP A 182 -3.08 7.08 -10.83
C ASP A 182 -2.46 7.81 -9.65
N VAL A 183 -3.07 8.92 -9.22
CA VAL A 183 -2.67 9.62 -7.99
C VAL A 183 -2.82 8.69 -6.79
N VAL A 184 -3.98 8.04 -6.63
CA VAL A 184 -4.22 7.11 -5.51
C VAL A 184 -3.25 5.93 -5.55
N ASN A 185 -3.01 5.33 -6.72
CA ASN A 185 -2.09 4.21 -6.88
C ASN A 185 -0.67 4.60 -6.49
N TYR A 186 -0.20 5.77 -6.96
CA TYR A 186 1.08 6.32 -6.55
C TYR A 186 1.15 6.56 -5.04
N LEU A 187 0.14 7.19 -4.45
CA LEU A 187 0.13 7.48 -3.01
C LEU A 187 0.14 6.19 -2.18
N ARG A 188 -0.64 5.18 -2.56
CA ARG A 188 -0.61 3.87 -1.89
C ARG A 188 0.76 3.22 -1.97
N ALA A 189 1.43 3.28 -3.11
CA ALA A 189 2.79 2.77 -3.26
C ALA A 189 3.81 3.63 -2.46
N ALA A 190 3.68 4.96 -2.47
CA ALA A 190 4.65 5.85 -1.87
C ALA A 190 4.64 5.82 -0.34
N GLN A 191 3.45 5.74 0.28
CA GLN A 191 3.29 5.89 1.74
C GLN A 191 2.31 4.89 2.39
N GLY A 192 1.52 4.11 1.62
CA GLY A 192 0.51 3.20 2.19
C GLY A 192 1.08 2.04 3.02
N TYR A 193 2.36 1.70 2.86
CA TYR A 193 3.07 0.71 3.67
C TYR A 193 3.92 1.34 4.78
N GLU A 194 3.89 2.66 4.94
CA GLU A 194 4.68 3.33 5.95
C GLU A 194 4.15 2.97 7.36
N THR A 195 5.09 2.74 8.26
CA THR A 195 4.79 2.25 9.63
C THR A 195 4.50 3.39 10.61
N ARG A 196 4.78 4.62 10.20
CA ARG A 196 4.52 5.85 10.92
C ARG A 196 3.58 6.71 10.09
N GLU A 197 2.84 7.58 10.75
CA GLU A 197 2.08 8.58 10.03
C GLU A 197 3.03 9.57 9.34
N GLN A 198 2.73 9.86 8.08
CA GLN A 198 3.40 10.85 7.26
C GLN A 198 2.34 11.76 6.66
N PHE A 199 2.59 13.06 6.73
CA PHE A 199 1.78 14.04 6.04
C PHE A 199 2.53 14.49 4.78
N ARG A 200 1.93 14.23 3.61
CA ARG A 200 2.44 14.56 2.29
C ARG A 200 1.54 15.60 1.63
N ILE A 201 2.15 16.49 0.86
CA ILE A 201 1.44 17.47 0.05
C ILE A 201 1.91 17.36 -1.39
N LEU A 202 0.94 17.25 -2.29
CA LEU A 202 1.16 17.41 -3.73
C LEU A 202 0.83 18.85 -4.09
N PHE A 203 1.80 19.57 -4.63
CA PHE A 203 1.65 20.96 -5.06
C PHE A 203 1.39 21.01 -6.56
N LEU A 204 0.33 21.69 -6.96
CA LEU A 204 -0.13 21.73 -8.35
C LEU A 204 -0.10 23.14 -8.94
N ASP A 205 0.17 23.21 -10.24
CA ASP A 205 0.08 24.45 -11.02
C ASP A 205 -1.37 24.73 -11.49
N LYS A 206 -1.56 25.85 -12.20
CA LYS A 206 -2.87 26.27 -12.73
C LYS A 206 -3.46 25.31 -13.77
N LYS A 207 -2.67 24.39 -14.31
CA LYS A 207 -3.08 23.33 -15.23
C LYS A 207 -3.23 21.98 -14.50
N ASN A 208 -3.22 22.01 -13.16
CA ASN A 208 -3.25 20.85 -12.28
C ASN A 208 -2.09 19.87 -12.48
N LYS A 209 -0.96 20.32 -13.01
CA LYS A 209 0.25 19.50 -13.10
C LYS A 209 0.99 19.49 -11.77
N LEU A 210 1.55 18.34 -11.42
CA LEU A 210 2.35 18.18 -10.22
C LEU A 210 3.66 18.98 -10.35
N ILE A 211 3.82 20.01 -9.51
CA ILE A 211 5.04 20.81 -9.41
C ILE A 211 6.01 20.15 -8.43
N ALA A 212 5.50 19.77 -7.26
CA ALA A 212 6.28 19.17 -6.20
C ALA A 212 5.46 18.16 -5.40
N ASP A 213 6.16 17.21 -4.81
CA ASP A 213 5.60 16.17 -3.97
C ASP A 213 6.53 16.01 -2.77
N GLU A 214 6.05 16.47 -1.61
CA GLU A 214 6.87 16.66 -0.42
C GLU A 214 6.19 16.08 0.82
N ILE A 215 7.00 15.48 1.69
CA ILE A 215 6.56 15.08 3.03
C ILE A 215 6.79 16.29 3.94
N GLN A 216 5.70 16.90 4.40
CA GLN A 216 5.70 18.11 5.24
C GLN A 216 5.70 17.80 6.74
N GLY A 217 5.54 16.52 7.11
CA GLY A 217 5.81 16.04 8.45
C GLY A 217 5.97 14.53 8.49
N GLN A 218 6.79 14.07 9.44
CA GLN A 218 6.88 12.67 9.84
C GLN A 218 6.59 12.60 11.33
N GLY A 219 5.43 12.06 11.69
CA GLY A 219 4.92 12.07 13.06
C GLY A 219 5.47 10.95 13.91
N THR A 220 4.99 10.89 15.15
CA THR A 220 5.15 9.73 16.03
C THR A 220 4.13 8.65 15.64
N VAL A 221 3.87 7.68 16.52
CA VAL A 221 2.82 6.67 16.29
C VAL A 221 1.41 7.29 16.31
N ASP A 222 1.23 8.45 16.95
CA ASP A 222 -0.10 8.98 17.32
C ASP A 222 -0.54 10.25 16.58
N HIS A 223 0.37 11.06 16.03
CA HIS A 223 0.05 12.11 15.05
C HIS A 223 1.33 12.74 14.45
N THR A 224 1.17 13.34 13.28
CA THR A 224 2.16 14.26 12.69
C THR A 224 1.70 15.70 12.87
N PRO A 225 2.44 16.58 13.60
CA PRO A 225 2.05 17.98 13.68
C PRO A 225 2.20 18.65 12.31
N VAL A 226 1.08 19.07 11.73
CA VAL A 226 1.03 19.84 10.48
C VAL A 226 0.81 21.31 10.84
N TYR A 227 1.78 22.15 10.50
CA TYR A 227 1.67 23.58 10.75
C TYR A 227 1.10 24.28 9.51
N VAL A 228 -0.12 24.81 9.63
CA VAL A 228 -0.83 25.53 8.55
C VAL A 228 0.06 26.58 7.89
N ARG A 229 0.84 27.34 8.68
CA ARG A 229 1.76 28.36 8.17
C ARG A 229 2.83 27.81 7.23
N GLU A 230 3.36 26.61 7.49
CA GLU A 230 4.40 26.00 6.67
C GLU A 230 3.81 25.47 5.37
N VAL A 231 2.60 24.90 5.43
CA VAL A 231 1.84 24.48 4.24
C VAL A 231 1.61 25.66 3.31
N VAL A 232 1.04 26.76 3.82
CA VAL A 232 0.73 27.96 3.03
C VAL A 232 2.01 28.61 2.50
N LYS A 233 3.03 28.78 3.36
CA LYS A 233 4.33 29.32 2.95
C LYS A 233 4.93 28.51 1.81
N ARG A 234 4.93 27.17 1.91
CA ARG A 234 5.49 26.31 0.88
C ARG A 234 4.70 26.35 -0.42
N SER A 235 3.36 26.42 -0.35
CA SER A 235 2.52 26.60 -1.53
C SER A 235 2.87 27.89 -2.28
N LEU A 236 3.13 28.98 -1.56
CA LEU A 236 3.54 30.26 -2.15
C LEU A 236 4.96 30.20 -2.75
N GLU A 237 5.91 29.59 -2.05
CA GLU A 237 7.30 29.41 -2.55
C GLU A 237 7.35 28.66 -3.88
N LEU A 238 6.47 27.67 -4.05
CA LEU A 238 6.37 26.85 -5.25
C LEU A 238 5.44 27.44 -6.32
N ALA A 239 4.85 28.61 -6.06
CA ALA A 239 3.81 29.23 -6.88
C ALA A 239 2.66 28.25 -7.22
N ALA A 240 2.30 27.39 -6.26
CA ALA A 240 1.22 26.43 -6.40
C ALA A 240 -0.13 27.16 -6.37
N THR A 241 -1.02 26.82 -7.29
CA THR A 241 -2.41 27.34 -7.30
C THR A 241 -3.37 26.37 -6.63
N ALA A 242 -2.94 25.12 -6.42
CA ALA A 242 -3.71 24.16 -5.68
C ALA A 242 -2.82 23.11 -5.01
N ILE A 243 -3.38 22.42 -4.02
CA ILE A 243 -2.71 21.36 -3.26
C ILE A 243 -3.64 20.15 -3.07
N ILE A 244 -3.04 18.96 -2.96
CA ILE A 244 -3.70 17.75 -2.45
C ILE A 244 -2.99 17.37 -1.16
N LEU A 245 -3.75 17.31 -0.06
CA LEU A 245 -3.26 16.83 1.22
C LEU A 245 -3.35 15.31 1.26
N VAL A 246 -2.37 14.65 1.85
CA VAL A 246 -2.37 13.19 1.98
C VAL A 246 -1.73 12.78 3.29
N HIS A 247 -2.34 11.84 3.99
CA HIS A 247 -1.66 11.11 5.06
C HIS A 247 -1.99 9.64 5.05
N ASN A 248 -1.15 8.84 5.68
CA ASN A 248 -1.38 7.42 5.87
C ASN A 248 -1.84 7.13 7.30
N HIS A 249 -2.73 6.14 7.44
CA HIS A 249 -3.00 5.49 8.71
C HIS A 249 -2.31 4.13 8.74
N PRO A 250 -1.26 3.92 9.57
CA PRO A 250 -0.56 2.64 9.67
C PRO A 250 -1.45 1.47 10.06
N SER A 251 -2.56 1.74 10.77
CA SER A 251 -3.60 0.76 11.13
C SER A 251 -4.29 0.17 9.90
N GLY A 252 -4.33 0.90 8.79
CA GLY A 252 -5.04 0.54 7.56
C GLY A 252 -6.50 0.99 7.53
N ASP A 253 -7.08 1.43 8.64
CA ASP A 253 -8.40 2.09 8.66
C ASP A 253 -8.26 3.51 8.11
N THR A 254 -8.92 3.80 6.99
CA THR A 254 -8.82 5.11 6.33
C THR A 254 -9.95 6.06 6.72
N THR A 255 -10.71 5.73 7.77
CA THR A 255 -11.76 6.61 8.31
C THR A 255 -11.16 7.91 8.83
N PRO A 256 -11.65 9.09 8.39
CA PRO A 256 -11.13 10.36 8.85
C PRO A 256 -11.48 10.62 10.31
N SER A 257 -10.48 11.02 11.09
CA SER A 257 -10.69 11.49 12.45
C SER A 257 -11.25 12.92 12.45
N ARG A 258 -11.76 13.35 13.61
CA ARG A 258 -12.17 14.75 13.79
C ARG A 258 -11.00 15.73 13.61
N ALA A 259 -9.82 15.33 14.08
CA ALA A 259 -8.60 16.13 13.94
C ALA A 259 -8.22 16.34 12.48
N ASP A 260 -8.37 15.31 11.63
CA ASP A 260 -8.10 15.43 10.19
C ASP A 260 -9.03 16.45 9.53
N ILE A 261 -10.32 16.39 9.87
CA ILE A 261 -11.35 17.31 9.35
C ILE A 261 -11.05 18.75 9.77
N ASP A 262 -10.79 18.98 11.05
CA ASP A 262 -10.54 20.33 11.57
C ASP A 262 -9.23 20.90 11.02
N MET A 263 -8.16 20.09 10.92
CA MET A 263 -6.90 20.49 10.27
C MET A 263 -7.12 20.88 8.80
N THR A 264 -7.83 20.06 8.04
CA THR A 264 -8.10 20.32 6.61
C THR A 264 -8.82 21.64 6.41
N ARG A 265 -9.83 21.92 7.25
CA ARG A 265 -10.59 23.17 7.22
C ARG A 265 -9.71 24.37 7.54
N MET A 266 -8.87 24.28 8.57
CA MET A 266 -7.92 25.35 8.91
C MET A 266 -6.96 25.66 7.74
N ILE A 267 -6.44 24.62 7.06
CA ILE A 267 -5.59 24.83 5.89
C ILE A 267 -6.40 25.47 4.75
N ALA A 268 -7.63 24.97 4.49
CA ALA A 268 -8.48 25.50 3.42
C ALA A 268 -8.82 26.98 3.63
N ASP A 269 -9.18 27.35 4.86
CA ASP A 269 -9.54 28.72 5.22
C ASP A 269 -8.33 29.67 5.14
N ALA A 270 -7.13 29.21 5.49
CA ALA A 270 -5.90 30.00 5.36
C ALA A 270 -5.41 30.13 3.90
N ALA A 271 -5.62 29.09 3.08
CA ALA A 271 -5.20 29.05 1.68
C ALA A 271 -6.14 29.83 0.74
N ARG A 272 -7.44 29.89 1.06
CA ARG A 272 -8.48 30.50 0.21
C ARG A 272 -8.21 31.98 -0.14
N PRO A 273 -7.86 32.89 0.80
CA PRO A 273 -7.58 34.29 0.47
C PRO A 273 -6.38 34.48 -0.45
N LEU A 274 -5.50 33.48 -0.53
CA LEU A 274 -4.30 33.47 -1.36
C LEU A 274 -4.54 32.80 -2.73
N ASN A 275 -5.80 32.45 -3.05
CA ASN A 275 -6.20 31.73 -4.26
C ASN A 275 -5.51 30.36 -4.41
N ILE A 276 -5.22 29.68 -3.29
CA ILE A 276 -4.70 28.32 -3.29
C ILE A 276 -5.86 27.37 -2.95
N THR A 277 -6.22 26.49 -3.89
CA THR A 277 -7.34 25.56 -3.72
C THR A 277 -6.87 24.24 -3.10
N ILE A 278 -7.61 23.70 -2.13
CA ILE A 278 -7.42 22.30 -1.72
C ILE A 278 -8.27 21.41 -2.63
N HIS A 279 -7.62 20.65 -3.51
CA HIS A 279 -8.32 19.74 -4.40
C HIS A 279 -8.85 18.53 -3.66
N ASP A 280 -8.08 17.94 -2.76
CA ASP A 280 -8.56 16.83 -1.96
C ASP A 280 -7.72 16.68 -0.70
N HIS A 281 -8.26 15.91 0.23
CA HIS A 281 -7.50 15.31 1.30
C HIS A 281 -7.71 13.80 1.26
N ILE A 282 -6.64 13.06 0.99
CA ILE A 282 -6.69 11.62 0.79
C ILE A 282 -6.04 10.92 1.98
N ILE A 283 -6.77 10.04 2.65
CA ILE A 283 -6.21 9.13 3.65
C ILE A 283 -5.89 7.82 2.95
N VAL A 284 -4.65 7.32 3.06
CA VAL A 284 -4.24 6.07 2.43
C VAL A 284 -3.89 4.99 3.45
N GLY A 285 -4.36 3.78 3.20
CA GLY A 285 -4.01 2.58 3.93
C GLY A 285 -3.43 1.52 3.00
N ARG A 286 -3.05 0.38 3.56
CA ARG A 286 -2.50 -0.75 2.77
C ARG A 286 -3.49 -1.26 1.73
N ALA A 287 -4.76 -1.43 2.12
CA ALA A 287 -5.80 -2.04 1.30
C ALA A 287 -6.77 -1.03 0.66
N GLY A 288 -6.75 0.24 1.06
CA GLY A 288 -7.76 1.20 0.66
C GLY A 288 -7.32 2.65 0.78
N HIS A 289 -8.23 3.55 0.46
CA HIS A 289 -8.07 4.99 0.61
C HIS A 289 -9.44 5.64 0.84
N THR A 290 -9.43 6.84 1.38
CA THR A 290 -10.62 7.67 1.56
C THR A 290 -10.32 9.08 1.06
N SER A 291 -11.24 9.65 0.29
CA SER A 291 -11.17 11.02 -0.24
C SER A 291 -12.17 11.91 0.50
N PHE A 292 -11.70 13.04 1.02
CA PHE A 292 -12.55 14.02 1.69
C PHE A 292 -13.53 14.64 0.71
N ARG A 293 -13.11 14.89 -0.53
CA ARG A 293 -14.00 15.36 -1.60
C ARG A 293 -15.11 14.35 -1.87
N ALA A 294 -14.79 13.06 -1.97
CA ALA A 294 -15.81 12.02 -2.19
C ALA A 294 -16.79 11.90 -1.02
N LEU A 295 -16.31 12.11 0.21
CA LEU A 295 -17.14 12.15 1.42
C LEU A 295 -17.86 13.50 1.64
N LYS A 296 -17.70 14.49 0.75
CA LYS A 296 -18.27 15.84 0.87
C LYS A 296 -17.87 16.57 2.17
N LEU A 297 -16.63 16.34 2.62
CA LEU A 297 -16.05 17.02 3.78
C LEU A 297 -15.38 18.36 3.41
N ILE A 298 -15.10 18.56 2.13
CA ILE A 298 -14.54 19.77 1.50
C ILE A 298 -15.18 20.03 0.13
#